data_AF-A0A451AIQ5-F1
#
_entry.id   AF-A0A451AIQ5-F1
#
_cell.length_a   1.000
_cell.length_b   1.000
_cell.length_c   1.000
_cell.angle_alpha   90.00
_cell.angle_beta   90.00
_cell.angle_gamma   90.00
#
_symmetry.space_group_name_H-M   'P 1'
#
loop_
_entity.id
_entity.type
_entity.pdbx_description
1 polymer ?
#
loop_
_entity_poly.entity_id
_entity_poly.type
_entity_poly.pdbx_seq_one_letter_code
_entity_poly.pdbx_strand_id
1 'polypeptide(L)'
;MIARLQGILHEKHPPYLLLDIHGVGYEIEAPITTFSALPELGREVTLHIHQIIREDVHRLYGFAGKPERDTFRLLLRVSGVGAKMGLAILSGMDAAAFSRCVREGDTISLERLPGIGKKTAQRLIMEMQHRLDVTSGSSASITGDTMAPDPKSDAISALVALGLKFSEATRRVDAFDCHGLPCEEIVRYALQSMVK
;
A
#
# COMPACT_ATOMS: atom_id res chain seq x y z
N MET A 1 12.89 -4.05 -8.98
CA MET A 1 11.90 -3.95 -7.88
C MET A 1 10.98 -5.16 -7.95
N ILE A 2 10.84 -5.91 -6.86
CA ILE A 2 9.96 -7.09 -6.77
C ILE A 2 8.64 -6.68 -6.10
N ALA A 3 7.52 -6.88 -6.79
CA ALA A 3 6.19 -6.43 -6.34
C ALA A 3 5.20 -7.57 -6.03
N ARG A 4 5.45 -8.75 -6.59
CA ARG A 4 4.66 -9.97 -6.42
C ARG A 4 5.58 -11.17 -6.66
N LEU A 5 5.39 -12.22 -5.88
CA LEU A 5 6.04 -13.51 -6.09
C LEU A 5 4.96 -14.60 -6.06
N GLN A 6 5.13 -15.62 -6.89
CA GLN A 6 4.26 -16.78 -6.96
C GLN A 6 5.16 -18.01 -7.06
N GLY A 7 4.96 -18.98 -6.19
CA GLY A 7 5.83 -20.15 -6.10
C GLY A 7 5.39 -21.15 -5.04
N ILE A 8 6.22 -22.15 -4.77
CA ILE A 8 5.94 -23.22 -3.81
C ILE A 8 6.46 -22.84 -2.43
N LEU A 9 5.59 -22.93 -1.43
CA LEU A 9 5.94 -22.64 -0.04
C LEU A 9 6.75 -23.81 0.55
N HIS A 10 8.05 -23.60 0.75
CA HIS A 10 8.97 -24.63 1.22
C HIS A 10 9.11 -24.64 2.75
N GLU A 11 9.21 -23.46 3.37
CA GLU A 11 9.41 -23.33 4.82
C GLU A 11 8.52 -22.25 5.44
N LYS A 12 8.12 -22.47 6.70
CA LYS A 12 7.40 -21.50 7.53
C LYS A 12 8.08 -21.40 8.89
N HIS A 13 8.76 -20.29 9.16
CA HIS A 13 9.39 -20.02 10.45
C HIS A 13 9.19 -18.55 10.85
N PRO A 14 8.04 -18.18 11.44
CA PRO A 14 7.69 -16.78 11.70
C PRO A 14 8.83 -15.99 12.37
N PRO A 15 9.17 -14.79 11.87
CA PRO A 15 8.49 -14.05 10.79
C PRO A 15 8.94 -14.42 9.36
N TYR A 16 9.81 -15.41 9.18
CA TYR A 16 10.41 -15.78 7.88
C TYR A 16 9.66 -16.93 7.20
N LEU A 17 9.59 -16.88 5.87
CA LEU A 17 9.14 -17.98 5.03
C LEU A 17 10.05 -18.11 3.82
N LEU A 18 10.13 -19.33 3.27
CA LEU A 18 10.91 -19.62 2.06
C LEU A 18 9.96 -19.98 0.93
N LEU A 19 10.02 -19.20 -0.15
CA LEU A 19 9.25 -19.43 -1.37
C LEU A 19 10.20 -19.88 -2.49
N ASP A 20 10.03 -21.10 -2.98
CA ASP A 20 10.75 -21.58 -4.16
C ASP A 20 10.03 -21.15 -5.44
N ILE A 21 10.77 -20.50 -6.34
CA ILE A 21 10.29 -20.10 -7.66
C ILE A 21 11.27 -20.65 -8.68
N HIS A 22 10.89 -21.77 -9.30
CA HIS A 22 11.70 -22.44 -10.32
C HIS A 22 13.14 -22.75 -9.86
N GLY A 23 13.30 -23.21 -8.61
CA GLY A 23 14.59 -23.58 -8.04
C GLY A 23 15.37 -22.42 -7.38
N VAL A 24 14.77 -21.23 -7.28
CA VAL A 24 15.33 -20.10 -6.52
C VAL A 24 14.52 -19.87 -5.26
N GLY A 25 15.15 -20.08 -4.10
CA GLY A 25 14.56 -19.82 -2.79
C GLY A 25 14.62 -18.34 -2.41
N TYR A 26 13.46 -17.71 -2.22
CA TYR A 26 13.33 -16.36 -1.69
C TYR A 26 12.97 -16.41 -0.21
N GLU A 27 13.85 -15.87 0.64
CA GLU A 27 13.53 -15.60 2.03
C GLU A 27 12.70 -14.32 2.13
N ILE A 28 11.53 -14.42 2.76
CA ILE A 28 10.54 -13.34 2.86
C ILE A 28 10.12 -13.19 4.32
N GLU A 29 10.16 -11.96 4.84
CA GLU A 29 9.58 -11.61 6.14
C GLU A 29 8.09 -11.27 5.98
N ALA A 30 7.20 -11.82 6.81
CA ALA A 30 5.77 -11.58 6.74
C ALA A 30 5.14 -11.39 8.14
N PRO A 31 4.04 -10.63 8.27
CA PRO A 31 3.34 -10.49 9.53
C PRO A 31 2.59 -11.79 9.89
N ILE A 32 2.31 -12.00 11.19
CA ILE A 32 1.61 -13.20 11.68
C ILE A 32 0.26 -13.40 10.98
N THR A 33 -0.46 -12.32 10.69
CA THR A 33 -1.72 -12.33 9.93
C THR A 33 -1.58 -12.96 8.54
N THR A 34 -0.44 -12.75 7.88
CA THR A 34 -0.15 -13.41 6.60
C THR A 34 0.13 -14.90 6.78
N PHE A 35 0.86 -15.30 7.83
CA PHE A 35 1.11 -16.72 8.13
C PHE A 35 -0.18 -17.52 8.34
N SER A 36 -1.19 -16.91 8.96
CA SER A 36 -2.51 -17.52 9.14
C SER A 36 -3.24 -17.78 7.82
N ALA A 37 -2.94 -17.03 6.76
CA ALA A 37 -3.54 -17.18 5.44
C ALA A 37 -2.72 -18.10 4.50
N LEU A 38 -1.51 -18.50 4.89
CA LEU A 38 -0.65 -19.33 4.04
C LEU A 38 -1.14 -20.80 3.99
N PRO A 39 -1.11 -21.44 2.81
CA PRO A 39 -1.45 -22.85 2.67
C PRO A 39 -0.39 -23.75 3.32
N GLU A 40 -0.61 -25.06 3.34
CA GLU A 40 0.39 -26.05 3.80
C GLU A 40 1.69 -25.99 2.99
N LEU A 41 2.78 -26.53 3.55
CA LEU A 41 4.05 -26.65 2.84
C LEU A 41 3.90 -27.49 1.56
N GLY A 42 4.67 -27.17 0.54
CA GLY A 42 4.61 -27.81 -0.79
C GLY A 42 3.46 -27.32 -1.67
N ARG A 43 2.66 -26.34 -1.21
CA ARG A 43 1.58 -25.73 -2.01
C ARG A 43 2.03 -24.42 -2.65
N GLU A 44 1.41 -24.11 -3.78
CA GLU A 44 1.61 -22.84 -4.46
C GLU A 44 0.96 -21.70 -3.65
N VAL A 45 1.65 -20.57 -3.55
CA VAL A 45 1.14 -19.35 -2.93
C VAL A 45 1.57 -18.13 -3.74
N THR A 46 0.71 -17.12 -3.75
CA THR A 46 1.01 -15.80 -4.27
C THR A 46 1.17 -14.83 -3.10
N LEU A 47 2.25 -14.05 -3.10
CA LEU A 47 2.48 -12.99 -2.12
C LEU A 47 2.68 -11.64 -2.81
N HIS A 48 2.10 -10.60 -2.23
CA HIS A 48 2.37 -9.22 -2.57
C HIS A 48 3.64 -8.76 -1.83
N ILE A 49 4.60 -8.21 -2.56
CA ILE A 49 5.93 -7.91 -2.02
C ILE A 49 6.17 -6.41 -1.92
N HIS A 50 6.81 -6.02 -0.81
CA HIS A 50 7.54 -4.77 -0.69
C HIS A 50 9.03 -5.08 -0.50
N GLN A 51 9.85 -4.61 -1.42
CA GLN A 51 11.30 -4.80 -1.38
C GLN A 51 11.98 -3.56 -0.79
N ILE A 52 12.82 -3.76 0.21
CA ILE A 52 13.73 -2.74 0.75
C ILE A 52 15.14 -3.06 0.28
N ILE A 53 15.76 -2.10 -0.42
CA ILE A 53 17.16 -2.14 -0.84
C ILE A 53 17.87 -1.00 -0.12
N ARG A 54 18.91 -1.34 0.64
CA ARG A 54 19.89 -0.42 1.23
C ARG A 54 21.28 -0.94 0.87
N GLU A 55 22.32 -0.15 1.13
CA GLU A 55 23.72 -0.47 0.75
C GLU A 55 24.13 -1.90 1.12
N ASP A 56 23.77 -2.37 2.32
CA ASP A 56 24.16 -3.71 2.80
C ASP A 56 22.98 -4.68 3.01
N VAL A 57 21.75 -4.29 2.66
CA VAL A 57 20.55 -5.04 3.06
C VAL A 57 19.53 -5.11 1.94
N HIS A 58 19.23 -6.34 1.52
CA HIS A 58 18.19 -6.67 0.56
C HIS A 58 17.13 -7.50 1.29
N ARG A 59 15.95 -6.92 1.54
CA ARG A 59 14.86 -7.59 2.26
C ARG A 59 13.57 -7.58 1.48
N LEU A 60 12.85 -8.69 1.55
CA LEU A 60 11.53 -8.86 0.99
C LEU A 60 10.51 -8.97 2.11
N TYR A 61 9.50 -8.12 2.06
CA TYR A 61 8.35 -8.16 2.95
C TYR A 61 7.13 -8.66 2.19
N GLY A 62 6.54 -9.75 2.65
CA GLY A 62 5.44 -10.45 1.99
C GLY A 62 4.11 -10.29 2.70
N PHE A 63 3.05 -10.19 1.90
CA PHE A 63 1.67 -10.02 2.38
C PHE A 63 0.72 -10.88 1.56
N ALA A 64 -0.27 -11.48 2.22
CA ALA A 64 -1.31 -12.28 1.55
C ALA A 64 -2.16 -11.44 0.59
N GLY A 65 -2.44 -10.18 0.95
CA GLY A 65 -3.23 -9.26 0.14
C GLY A 65 -2.50 -7.96 -0.19
N LYS A 66 -3.03 -7.27 -1.21
CA LYS A 66 -2.60 -5.94 -1.63
C LYS A 66 -2.85 -4.87 -0.54
N PRO A 67 -4.01 -4.84 0.16
CA PRO A 67 -4.29 -3.82 1.19
C PRO A 67 -3.26 -3.83 2.34
N GLU A 68 -2.80 -5.00 2.76
CA GLU A 68 -1.80 -5.15 3.83
C GLU A 68 -0.44 -4.60 3.39
N ARG A 69 0.00 -4.92 2.16
CA ARG A 69 1.22 -4.36 1.59
C ARG A 69 1.15 -2.84 1.49
N ASP A 70 0.02 -2.31 1.04
CA ASP A 70 -0.14 -0.87 0.84
C ASP A 70 -0.17 -0.14 2.20
N THR A 71 -0.84 -0.73 3.20
CA THR A 71 -0.79 -0.26 4.60
C THR A 71 0.64 -0.28 5.14
N PHE A 72 1.40 -1.36 4.92
CA PHE A 72 2.81 -1.44 5.32
C PHE A 72 3.66 -0.32 4.69
N ARG A 73 3.46 -0.04 3.39
CA ARG A 73 4.16 1.06 2.70
C ARG A 73 3.81 2.42 3.29
N LEU A 74 2.57 2.65 3.69
CA LEU A 74 2.17 3.88 4.38
C LEU A 74 2.83 3.98 5.75
N LEU A 75 2.86 2.88 6.52
CA LEU A 75 3.52 2.81 7.82
C LEU A 75 4.99 3.19 7.72
N LEU A 76 5.72 2.70 6.71
CA LEU A 76 7.13 3.04 6.50
C LEU A 76 7.40 4.53 6.22
N ARG A 77 6.37 5.30 5.84
CA ARG A 77 6.48 6.75 5.64
C ARG A 77 6.28 7.54 6.93
N VAL A 78 5.84 6.88 8.00
CA VAL A 78 5.67 7.51 9.32
C VAL A 78 7.02 7.58 10.01
N SER A 79 7.41 8.77 10.45
CA SER A 79 8.72 8.94 11.05
C SER A 79 8.80 8.27 12.43
N GLY A 80 9.82 7.41 12.59
CA GLY A 80 9.96 6.53 13.75
C GLY A 80 9.36 5.13 13.56
N VAL A 81 8.71 4.86 12.44
CA VAL A 81 8.18 3.53 12.10
C VAL A 81 9.06 2.87 11.04
N GLY A 82 9.84 1.87 11.48
CA GLY A 82 10.63 1.02 10.60
C GLY A 82 9.90 -0.28 10.22
N ALA A 83 10.49 -1.05 9.30
CA ALA A 83 9.91 -2.31 8.81
C ALA A 83 9.54 -3.30 9.93
N LYS A 84 10.40 -3.46 10.94
CA LYS A 84 10.12 -4.31 12.11
C LYS A 84 8.85 -3.87 12.86
N MET A 85 8.68 -2.55 13.05
CA MET A 85 7.50 -2.01 13.72
C MET A 85 6.26 -2.12 12.83
N GLY A 86 6.38 -1.88 11.53
CA GLY A 86 5.29 -2.08 10.57
C GLY A 86 4.79 -3.52 10.54
N LEU A 87 5.70 -4.50 10.58
CA LEU A 87 5.34 -5.91 10.70
C LEU A 87 4.68 -6.23 12.04
N ALA A 88 5.17 -5.66 13.15
CA ALA A 88 4.56 -5.85 14.46
C ALA A 88 3.12 -5.33 14.51
N ILE A 89 2.87 -4.14 13.92
CA ILE A 89 1.52 -3.58 13.78
C ILE A 89 0.61 -4.53 12.99
N LEU A 90 1.05 -4.93 11.79
CA LEU A 90 0.27 -5.83 10.93
C LEU A 90 0.18 -7.27 11.44
N SER A 91 0.98 -7.63 12.45
CA SER A 91 0.88 -8.91 13.15
C SER A 91 -0.13 -8.87 14.29
N GLY A 92 -0.32 -7.71 14.92
CA GLY A 92 -1.28 -7.54 16.01
C GLY A 92 -2.70 -7.17 15.54
N MET A 93 -2.82 -6.59 14.34
CA MET A 93 -4.10 -6.24 13.73
C MET A 93 -3.99 -6.26 12.21
N ASP A 94 -5.06 -6.64 11.51
CA ASP A 94 -5.10 -6.55 10.05
C ASP A 94 -5.20 -5.10 9.55
N ALA A 95 -5.09 -4.91 8.23
CA ALA A 95 -5.13 -3.59 7.61
C ALA A 95 -6.44 -2.83 7.86
N ALA A 96 -7.58 -3.54 7.95
CA ALA A 96 -8.89 -2.94 8.17
C ALA A 96 -9.06 -2.48 9.62
N ALA A 97 -8.65 -3.32 10.58
CA ALA A 97 -8.62 -3.02 11.99
C ALA A 97 -7.65 -1.88 12.30
N PHE A 98 -6.48 -1.85 11.67
CA PHE A 98 -5.56 -0.72 11.76
C PHE A 98 -6.18 0.58 11.24
N SER A 99 -6.82 0.54 10.06
CA SER A 99 -7.48 1.71 9.49
C SER A 99 -8.60 2.25 10.39
N ARG A 100 -9.38 1.36 11.02
CA ARG A 100 -10.39 1.73 12.01
C ARG A 100 -9.77 2.36 13.26
N CYS A 101 -8.74 1.73 13.81
CA CYS A 101 -8.00 2.22 14.97
C CYS A 101 -7.45 3.64 14.74
N VAL A 102 -6.90 3.91 13.56
CA VAL A 102 -6.43 5.25 13.16
C VAL A 102 -7.61 6.23 13.07
N ARG A 103 -8.73 5.85 12.47
CA ARG A 103 -9.91 6.73 12.32
C ARG A 103 -10.56 7.09 13.66
N GLU A 104 -10.64 6.12 14.56
CA GLU A 104 -11.22 6.29 15.90
C GLU A 104 -10.25 6.97 16.88
N GLY A 105 -8.97 7.13 16.50
CA GLY A 105 -7.96 7.74 17.35
C GLY A 105 -7.59 6.86 18.56
N ASP A 106 -7.74 5.53 18.44
CA ASP A 106 -7.49 4.58 19.53
C ASP A 106 -5.98 4.35 19.75
N THR A 107 -5.35 5.25 20.52
CA THR A 107 -3.93 5.11 20.88
C THR A 107 -3.67 3.93 21.80
N ILE A 108 -4.66 3.51 22.60
CA ILE A 108 -4.51 2.44 23.61
C ILE A 108 -4.25 1.11 22.92
N SER A 109 -4.97 0.81 21.84
CA SER A 109 -4.74 -0.41 21.06
C SER A 109 -3.34 -0.45 20.43
N LEU A 110 -2.82 0.69 19.99
CA LEU A 110 -1.46 0.77 19.42
C LEU A 110 -0.38 0.66 20.50
N GLU A 111 -0.58 1.25 21.67
CA GLU A 111 0.36 1.20 22.80
C GLU A 111 0.54 -0.22 23.38
N ARG A 112 -0.43 -1.12 23.16
CA ARG A 112 -0.32 -2.53 23.55
C ARG A 112 0.64 -3.33 22.65
N LEU A 113 0.99 -2.80 21.48
CA LEU A 113 1.89 -3.48 20.55
C LEU A 113 3.35 -3.34 20.99
N PRO A 114 4.17 -4.39 20.84
CA PRO A 114 5.55 -4.37 21.28
C PRO A 114 6.37 -3.31 20.53
N GLY A 115 7.01 -2.42 21.29
CA GLY A 115 7.86 -1.36 20.75
C GLY A 115 7.11 -0.06 20.38
N ILE A 116 5.80 0.03 20.64
CA ILE A 116 5.03 1.26 20.44
C ILE A 116 4.74 1.91 21.80
N GLY A 117 5.40 3.02 22.07
CA GLY A 117 5.09 3.85 23.24
C GLY A 117 4.02 4.91 22.93
N LYS A 118 3.48 5.54 23.98
CA LYS A 118 2.47 6.60 23.90
C LYS A 118 2.75 7.68 22.86
N LYS A 119 3.98 8.21 22.84
CA LYS A 119 4.39 9.25 21.88
C LYS A 119 4.38 8.74 20.43
N THR A 120 4.83 7.50 20.21
CA THR A 120 4.82 6.86 18.90
C THR A 120 3.40 6.57 18.44
N ALA A 121 2.53 6.07 19.32
CA ALA A 121 1.12 5.80 19.02
C ALA A 121 0.38 7.09 18.61
N GLN A 122 0.50 8.16 19.40
CA GLN A 122 -0.11 9.46 19.09
C GLN A 122 0.36 10.01 17.74
N ARG A 123 1.68 9.97 17.50
CA ARG A 123 2.27 10.40 16.23
C ARG A 123 1.78 9.56 15.06
N LEU A 124 1.73 8.24 15.24
CA LEU A 124 1.30 7.29 14.23
C LEU A 124 -0.14 7.58 13.80
N ILE A 125 -1.05 7.77 14.75
CA ILE A 125 -2.44 8.13 14.46
C ILE A 125 -2.51 9.45 13.69
N MET A 126 -1.85 10.50 14.17
CA MET A 126 -1.90 11.83 13.55
C MET A 126 -1.37 11.83 12.12
N GLU A 127 -0.19 11.23 11.89
CA GLU A 127 0.39 11.16 10.54
C GLU A 127 -0.41 10.25 9.60
N MET A 128 -1.01 9.17 10.12
CA MET A 128 -1.79 8.24 9.32
C MET A 128 -3.19 8.77 8.99
N GLN A 129 -3.87 9.48 9.89
CA GLN A 129 -5.13 10.16 9.61
C GLN A 129 -4.96 11.12 8.42
N HIS A 130 -3.94 12.00 8.48
CA HIS A 130 -3.64 12.92 7.38
C HIS A 130 -3.38 12.18 6.05
N ARG A 131 -2.73 11.01 6.08
CA ARG A 131 -2.43 10.23 4.86
C ARG A 131 -3.64 9.45 4.34
N LEU A 132 -4.50 8.96 5.23
CA LEU A 132 -5.76 8.31 4.86
C LEU A 132 -6.74 9.32 4.27
N ASP A 133 -6.76 10.55 4.77
CA ASP A 133 -7.60 11.63 4.23
C ASP A 133 -7.12 12.07 2.85
N VAL A 134 -5.80 12.18 2.64
CA VAL A 134 -5.22 12.46 1.30
C VAL A 134 -5.45 11.30 0.33
N THR A 135 -5.40 10.06 0.81
CA THR A 135 -5.68 8.88 -0.01
C THR A 135 -7.18 8.78 -0.32
N SER A 136 -8.06 9.14 0.61
CA SER A 136 -9.52 9.18 0.40
C SER A 136 -9.94 10.39 -0.47
N GLY A 137 -9.19 11.49 -0.43
CA GLY A 137 -9.30 12.60 -1.38
C GLY A 137 -8.70 12.29 -2.77
N SER A 138 -7.89 11.22 -2.89
CA SER A 138 -7.38 10.66 -4.16
C SER A 138 -8.01 9.30 -4.51
N SER A 139 -8.99 8.86 -3.73
CA SER A 139 -9.72 7.61 -3.90
C SER A 139 -11.03 7.76 -3.15
N ALA A 140 -11.93 8.54 -3.74
CA ALA A 140 -13.34 8.37 -3.43
C ALA A 140 -13.71 6.92 -3.74
N SER A 141 -13.98 6.16 -2.67
CA SER A 141 -14.89 5.02 -2.62
C SER A 141 -14.66 3.86 -3.61
N ILE A 142 -14.05 2.78 -3.11
CA ILE A 142 -14.41 1.40 -3.50
C ILE A 142 -15.21 0.77 -2.36
N THR A 143 -16.43 1.27 -2.17
CA THR A 143 -17.53 0.50 -1.61
C THR A 143 -18.51 0.34 -2.74
N GLY A 144 -18.86 -0.91 -3.05
CA GLY A 144 -19.59 -1.28 -4.25
C GLY A 144 -20.80 -0.40 -4.51
N ASP A 145 -20.77 0.28 -5.64
CA ASP A 145 -21.91 0.30 -6.53
C ASP A 145 -21.41 0.41 -7.97
N THR A 146 -22.20 -0.13 -8.88
CA THR A 146 -21.87 -0.27 -10.30
C THR A 146 -21.98 1.10 -10.98
N MET A 147 -20.99 1.97 -10.77
CA MET A 147 -20.85 3.21 -11.53
C MET A 147 -19.60 3.14 -12.39
N ALA A 148 -19.79 3.40 -13.68
CA ALA A 148 -18.77 3.34 -14.71
C ALA A 148 -17.46 4.04 -14.28
N PRO A 149 -16.29 3.52 -14.70
CA PRO A 149 -15.01 4.19 -14.44
C PRO A 149 -15.10 5.63 -14.92
N ASP A 150 -14.94 6.60 -14.02
CA ASP A 150 -14.90 8.01 -14.37
C ASP A 150 -13.54 8.29 -15.04
N PRO A 151 -13.50 8.43 -16.39
CA PRO A 151 -12.25 8.55 -17.13
C PRO A 151 -11.49 9.82 -16.76
N LYS A 152 -12.19 10.81 -16.19
CA LYS A 152 -11.63 12.07 -15.72
C LYS A 152 -10.75 11.86 -14.48
N SER A 153 -11.24 11.08 -13.52
CA SER A 153 -10.50 10.79 -12.27
C SER A 153 -9.22 9.99 -12.53
N ASP A 154 -9.30 9.03 -13.47
CA ASP A 154 -8.15 8.22 -13.90
C ASP A 154 -7.11 9.09 -14.61
N ALA A 155 -7.55 10.03 -15.45
CA ALA A 155 -6.65 10.95 -16.14
C ALA A 155 -5.91 11.90 -15.18
N ILE A 156 -6.59 12.42 -14.16
CA ILE A 156 -5.97 13.24 -13.11
C ILE A 156 -4.91 12.42 -12.36
N SER A 157 -5.23 11.17 -12.00
CA SER A 157 -4.31 10.26 -11.33
C SER A 157 -3.07 9.95 -12.18
N ALA A 158 -3.26 9.74 -13.50
CA ALA A 158 -2.18 9.53 -14.45
C ALA A 158 -1.26 10.75 -14.58
N LEU A 159 -1.83 11.96 -14.66
CA LEU A 159 -1.06 13.21 -14.72
C LEU A 159 -0.25 13.46 -13.44
N VAL A 160 -0.82 13.15 -12.27
CA VAL A 160 -0.08 13.21 -11.00
C VAL A 160 1.07 12.20 -10.99
N ALA A 161 0.86 10.99 -11.51
CA ALA A 161 1.92 9.99 -11.64
C ALA A 161 3.04 10.43 -12.61
N LEU A 162 2.71 11.27 -13.61
CA LEU A 162 3.68 11.90 -14.52
C LEU A 162 4.43 13.09 -13.89
N GLY A 163 4.10 13.47 -12.65
CA GLY A 163 4.83 14.47 -11.87
C GLY A 163 4.12 15.82 -11.73
N LEU A 164 2.88 15.97 -12.21
CA LEU A 164 2.09 17.18 -11.99
C LEU A 164 1.60 17.22 -10.53
N LYS A 165 1.51 18.44 -9.97
CA LYS A 165 0.81 18.63 -8.69
C LYS A 165 -0.68 18.37 -8.92
N PHE A 166 -1.36 17.79 -7.92
CA PHE A 166 -2.79 17.48 -8.00
C PHE A 166 -3.63 18.68 -8.46
N SER A 167 -3.41 19.86 -7.87
CA SER A 167 -4.11 21.09 -8.26
C SER A 167 -3.86 21.53 -9.71
N GLU A 168 -2.68 21.24 -10.25
CA GLU A 168 -2.34 21.52 -11.64
C GLU A 168 -2.98 20.49 -12.58
N ALA A 169 -2.96 19.21 -12.22
CA ALA A 169 -3.59 18.13 -12.98
C ALA A 169 -5.11 18.36 -13.11
N THR A 170 -5.80 18.65 -12.01
CA THR A 170 -7.24 18.97 -12.01
C THR A 170 -7.54 20.19 -12.89
N ARG A 171 -6.79 21.29 -12.70
CA ARG A 171 -6.97 22.52 -13.47
C ARG A 171 -6.84 22.31 -14.98
N ARG A 172 -5.91 21.44 -15.41
CA ARG A 172 -5.71 21.15 -16.84
C ARG A 172 -6.79 20.27 -17.41
N VAL A 173 -7.26 19.27 -16.66
CA VAL A 173 -8.37 18.41 -17.10
C VAL A 173 -9.69 19.18 -17.14
N ASP A 174 -9.88 20.17 -16.27
CA ASP A 174 -11.06 21.06 -16.28
C ASP A 174 -11.00 22.15 -17.36
N ALA A 175 -9.87 22.33 -18.04
CA ALA A 175 -9.70 23.38 -19.06
C ALA A 175 -10.35 23.04 -20.41
N PHE A 176 -10.84 21.81 -20.59
CA PHE A 176 -11.51 21.34 -21.80
C PHE A 176 -12.68 20.43 -21.45
N ASP A 177 -13.63 20.29 -22.37
CA ASP A 177 -14.76 19.37 -22.18
C ASP A 177 -14.28 17.92 -22.34
N CYS A 178 -14.42 17.15 -21.26
CA CYS A 178 -14.00 15.76 -21.19
C CYS A 178 -15.18 14.77 -21.32
N HIS A 179 -16.40 15.25 -21.57
CA HIS A 179 -17.58 14.39 -21.68
C HIS A 179 -17.43 13.33 -22.78
N GLY A 180 -17.49 12.05 -22.40
CA GLY A 180 -17.45 10.91 -23.31
C GLY A 180 -16.06 10.52 -23.82
N LEU A 181 -14.99 11.20 -23.38
CA LEU A 181 -13.62 10.85 -23.79
C LEU A 181 -13.05 9.71 -22.92
N PRO A 182 -12.30 8.76 -23.52
CA PRO A 182 -11.54 7.78 -22.76
C PRO A 182 -10.37 8.45 -22.05
N CYS A 183 -9.93 7.86 -20.93
CA CYS A 183 -8.85 8.37 -20.07
C CYS A 183 -7.58 8.75 -20.86
N GLU A 184 -7.17 7.90 -21.80
CA GLU A 184 -5.97 8.10 -22.63
C GLU A 184 -6.04 9.40 -23.45
N GLU A 185 -7.22 9.75 -23.97
CA GLU A 185 -7.41 10.99 -24.72
C GLU A 185 -7.40 12.22 -23.82
N ILE A 186 -8.00 12.13 -22.63
CA ILE A 186 -7.98 13.21 -21.64
C ILE A 186 -6.53 13.51 -21.21
N VAL A 187 -5.73 12.48 -20.94
CA VAL A 187 -4.30 12.63 -20.61
C VAL A 187 -3.54 13.26 -21.78
N ARG A 188 -3.79 12.80 -23.02
CA ARG A 188 -3.15 13.34 -24.23
C ARG A 188 -3.43 14.83 -24.41
N TYR A 189 -4.69 15.27 -24.28
CA TYR A 189 -5.05 16.69 -24.41
C TYR A 189 -4.45 17.54 -23.30
N ALA A 190 -4.51 17.05 -22.05
CA ALA A 190 -3.91 17.74 -20.92
C ALA A 190 -2.39 17.95 -21.08
N LEU A 191 -1.66 16.95 -21.60
CA LEU A 191 -0.23 17.06 -21.87
C LEU A 191 0.09 17.93 -23.10
N GLN A 192 -0.72 17.88 -24.16
CA GLN A 192 -0.52 18.73 -25.34
C GLN A 192 -0.63 20.22 -25.00
N SER A 193 -1.47 20.58 -24.03
CA SER A 193 -1.56 21.94 -23.50
C SER A 193 -0.30 22.40 -22.73
N MET A 194 0.68 21.52 -22.48
CA MET A 194 1.98 21.87 -21.86
C MET A 194 3.04 22.29 -22.88
N VAL A 195 2.87 21.95 -24.16
CA VAL A 195 3.88 22.13 -25.22
C VAL A 195 3.65 23.41 -26.03
N LYS A 196 2.80 24.32 -25.54
CA LYS A 196 2.58 25.65 -26.13
C LYS A 196 3.14 26.75 -25.24
#